data_AF-A0A540MTE2-F1
#
_entry.id   AF-A0A540MTE2-F1
#
_cell.length_a   1.000
_cell.length_b   1.000
_cell.length_c   1.000
_cell.angle_alpha   90.00
_cell.angle_beta   90.00
_cell.angle_gamma   90.00
#
_symmetry.space_group_name_H-M   'P 1'
#
loop_
_entity.id
_entity.type
_entity.pdbx_description
1 polymer ?
#
loop_
_entity_poly.entity_id
_entity_poly.type
_entity_poly.pdbx_seq_one_letter_code
_entity_poly.pdbx_strand_id
1 'polypeptide(L)'
;MVAGWRNPSISLNGQLYALDCRDGCKLRVYDRVSDSWIKFIDSKLHLGSSRALEAAALVPLNGKLCIIRNNMSISLVDVSSPDKHVESNPQLWENIAGKGHFRTLVSNLWSSIAGRTGLKSHIVHCQVLQA
;
A
#
# COMPACT_ATOMS: atom_id res chain seq x y z
N MET A 1 18.07 9.31 8.18
CA MET A 1 16.80 9.40 7.40
C MET A 1 17.12 9.08 5.95
N VAL A 2 16.30 8.26 5.29
CA VAL A 2 16.47 7.96 3.85
C VAL A 2 16.08 9.19 3.04
N ALA A 3 16.95 9.64 2.15
CA ALA A 3 16.70 10.81 1.31
C ALA A 3 15.46 10.58 0.41
N GLY A 4 14.59 11.58 0.29
CA GLY A 4 13.41 11.48 -0.58
C GLY A 4 12.27 10.57 -0.06
N TRP A 5 12.34 10.12 1.19
CA TRP A 5 11.23 9.47 1.88
C TRP A 5 10.05 10.46 1.98
N ARG A 6 8.98 10.18 1.22
CA ARG A 6 7.79 11.03 1.12
C ARG A 6 6.55 10.19 1.35
N ASN A 7 5.58 10.76 2.06
CA ASN A 7 4.33 10.08 2.32
C ASN A 7 3.44 10.06 1.06
N PRO A 8 2.70 8.96 0.83
CA PRO A 8 2.70 7.74 1.63
C PRO A 8 3.80 6.75 1.20
N SER A 9 4.44 6.14 2.20
CA SER A 9 5.56 5.20 2.08
C SER A 9 5.50 4.14 3.18
N ILE A 10 6.00 2.93 2.94
CA ILE A 10 5.94 1.83 3.90
C ILE A 10 7.07 0.82 3.74
N SER A 11 7.40 0.10 4.81
CA SER A 11 8.23 -1.10 4.76
C SER A 11 7.38 -2.37 4.63
N LEU A 12 7.74 -3.26 3.70
CA LEU A 12 7.16 -4.61 3.58
C LEU A 12 8.27 -5.57 3.14
N ASN A 13 8.34 -6.76 3.76
CA ASN A 13 9.34 -7.79 3.46
C ASN A 13 10.80 -7.28 3.46
N GLY A 14 11.14 -6.38 4.40
CA GLY A 14 12.49 -5.80 4.53
C GLY A 14 12.86 -4.74 3.48
N GLN A 15 11.98 -4.49 2.51
CA GLN A 15 12.12 -3.44 1.50
C GLN A 15 11.28 -2.21 1.86
N LEU A 16 11.68 -1.06 1.33
CA LEU A 16 10.97 0.21 1.50
C LEU A 16 10.32 0.60 0.19
N TYR A 17 9.04 0.90 0.25
CA TYR A 17 8.23 1.30 -0.89
C TYR A 17 7.66 2.69 -0.67
N ALA A 18 7.51 3.44 -1.75
CA ALA A 18 6.82 4.71 -1.76
C ALA A 18 6.03 4.86 -3.06
N LEU A 19 5.04 5.76 -3.04
CA LEU A 19 4.40 6.18 -4.27
C LEU A 19 5.34 7.03 -5.11
N ASP A 20 5.29 6.83 -6.42
CA ASP A 20 5.96 7.64 -7.44
C ASP A 20 4.94 8.50 -8.23
N CYS A 21 3.65 8.25 -8.06
CA CYS A 21 2.57 9.10 -8.58
C CYS A 21 1.54 9.44 -7.49
N ARG A 22 0.93 10.63 -7.59
CA ARG A 22 0.02 11.19 -6.58
C ARG A 22 -1.27 10.39 -6.42
N ASP A 23 -1.78 9.79 -7.49
CA ASP A 23 -2.94 8.90 -7.46
C ASP A 23 -2.57 7.45 -7.09
N GLY A 24 -1.30 7.19 -6.81
CA GLY A 24 -0.76 5.89 -6.50
C GLY A 24 -0.71 4.92 -7.68
N CYS A 25 -0.76 5.36 -8.94
CA CYS A 25 -0.61 4.44 -10.08
C CYS A 25 0.81 3.90 -10.29
N LYS A 26 1.81 4.48 -9.60
CA LYS A 26 3.23 4.09 -9.71
C LYS A 26 3.86 3.92 -8.34
N LEU A 27 4.69 2.90 -8.23
CA LEU A 27 5.49 2.58 -7.06
C LEU A 27 6.97 2.67 -7.38
N ARG A 28 7.73 3.09 -6.36
CA ARG A 28 9.17 3.04 -6.33
C ARG A 28 9.63 2.27 -5.10
N VAL A 29 10.76 1.60 -5.22
CA VAL A 29 11.41 0.86 -4.14
C VAL A 29 12.75 1.52 -3.82
N TYR A 30 13.13 1.52 -2.56
CA TYR A 30 14.46 1.97 -2.17
C TYR A 30 15.47 0.87 -2.44
N ASP A 31 16.42 1.15 -3.33
CA ASP A 31 17.58 0.29 -3.51
C ASP A 31 18.69 0.71 -2.54
N ARG A 32 19.04 -0.22 -1.67
CA ARG A 32 20.09 -0.02 -0.65
C ARG A 32 21.50 -0.04 -1.26
N VAL A 33 21.67 -0.65 -2.44
CA VAL A 33 22.99 -0.74 -3.09
C VAL A 33 23.37 0.59 -3.72
N SER A 34 22.45 1.19 -4.48
CA SER A 34 22.64 2.52 -5.09
C SER A 34 22.28 3.69 -4.17
N ASP A 35 21.79 3.41 -2.96
CA ASP A 35 21.30 4.41 -1.99
C ASP A 35 20.25 5.36 -2.61
N SER A 36 19.36 4.83 -3.44
CA SER A 36 18.45 5.63 -4.26
C SER A 36 17.07 5.00 -4.41
N TRP A 37 16.08 5.82 -4.76
CA TRP A 37 14.75 5.34 -5.12
C TRP A 37 14.68 4.99 -6.59
N ILE A 38 14.30 3.75 -6.90
CA ILE A 38 14.16 3.27 -8.28
C ILE A 38 12.70 2.98 -8.61
N LYS A 39 12.31 3.18 -9.87
CA LYS A 39 10.99 2.80 -10.38
C LYS A 39 10.80 1.29 -10.21
N PHE A 40 9.61 0.87 -9.76
CA PHE A 40 9.37 -0.53 -9.40
C PHE A 40 8.19 -1.15 -10.16
N ILE A 41 6.97 -0.67 -9.93
CA ILE A 41 5.75 -1.18 -10.58
C ILE A 41 4.91 0.01 -11.04
N ASP A 42 4.34 -0.09 -12.23
CA ASP A 42 3.48 0.91 -12.85
C ASP A 42 2.19 0.23 -13.32
N SER A 43 1.03 0.69 -12.83
CA SER A 43 -0.27 0.15 -13.23
C SER A 43 -0.61 0.43 -14.69
N LYS A 44 0.13 1.35 -15.34
CA LYS A 44 -0.17 1.90 -16.68
C LYS A 44 -1.51 2.62 -16.79
N LEU A 45 -2.26 2.70 -15.69
CA LEU A 45 -3.57 3.34 -15.61
C LEU A 45 -3.51 4.49 -14.59
N HIS A 46 -3.30 5.70 -15.10
CA HIS A 46 -3.44 6.91 -14.30
C HIS A 46 -4.92 7.24 -14.12
N LEU A 47 -5.38 7.31 -12.88
CA LEU A 47 -6.77 7.56 -12.54
C LEU A 47 -7.12 9.05 -12.66
N GLY A 48 -6.13 9.92 -12.45
CA GLY A 48 -6.26 11.37 -12.60
C GLY A 48 -5.58 12.16 -11.49
N SER A 49 -5.65 13.49 -11.59
CA SER A 49 -4.93 14.43 -10.72
C SER A 49 -5.81 15.10 -9.67
N SER A 50 -7.09 14.74 -9.57
CA SER A 50 -8.01 15.37 -8.62
C SER A 50 -7.71 14.96 -7.18
N ARG A 51 -8.02 15.84 -6.21
CA ARG A 51 -7.84 15.56 -4.78
C ARG A 51 -8.52 14.28 -4.32
N ALA A 52 -9.67 13.96 -4.92
CA ALA A 52 -10.41 12.74 -4.63
C ALA A 52 -9.62 11.47 -4.99
N LEU A 53 -8.74 11.53 -6.01
CA LEU A 53 -7.96 10.37 -6.45
C LEU A 53 -6.57 10.29 -5.84
N GLU A 54 -6.16 11.31 -5.07
CA GLU A 54 -4.87 11.28 -4.39
C GLU A 54 -4.82 10.12 -3.38
N ALA A 55 -3.71 9.40 -3.39
CA ALA A 55 -3.44 8.36 -2.43
C ALA A 55 -3.18 8.97 -1.05
N ALA A 56 -4.07 8.65 -0.12
CA ALA A 56 -4.04 9.12 1.26
C ALA A 56 -3.16 8.22 2.14
N ALA A 57 -3.12 6.92 1.83
CA ALA A 57 -2.36 5.95 2.62
C ALA A 57 -1.82 4.80 1.75
N LEU A 58 -0.70 4.25 2.21
CA LEU A 58 -0.08 3.03 1.71
C LEU A 58 0.13 2.11 2.91
N VAL A 59 -0.54 0.97 2.94
CA VAL A 59 -0.55 0.04 4.09
C VAL A 59 -0.30 -1.40 3.63
N PRO A 60 0.19 -2.31 4.48
CA PRO A 60 0.33 -3.71 4.13
C PRO A 60 -1.00 -4.42 4.37
N LEU A 61 -1.45 -5.23 3.42
CA LEU A 61 -2.65 -6.04 3.57
C LEU A 61 -2.43 -7.41 2.93
N ASN A 62 -2.51 -8.48 3.73
CA ASN A 62 -2.34 -9.87 3.29
C ASN A 62 -1.06 -10.10 2.47
N GLY A 63 0.06 -9.49 2.87
CA GLY A 63 1.34 -9.62 2.17
C GLY A 63 1.46 -8.80 0.87
N LYS A 64 0.39 -8.08 0.47
CA LYS A 64 0.39 -7.12 -0.64
C LYS A 64 0.46 -5.69 -0.11
N LEU A 65 0.82 -4.74 -0.98
CA LEU A 65 0.64 -3.32 -0.70
C LEU A 65 -0.79 -2.89 -1.02
N CYS A 66 -1.38 -2.12 -0.13
CA CYS A 66 -2.73 -1.58 -0.27
C CYS A 66 -2.67 -0.06 -0.35
N ILE A 67 -3.13 0.49 -1.46
CA ILE A 67 -3.19 1.91 -1.75
C ILE A 67 -4.61 2.38 -1.50
N ILE A 68 -4.79 3.32 -0.58
CA ILE A 68 -6.09 3.90 -0.21
C ILE A 68 -6.10 5.36 -0.67
N ARG A 69 -7.11 5.74 -1.45
CA ARG A 69 -7.28 7.11 -1.97
C ARG A 69 -8.29 7.91 -1.17
N ASN A 70 -8.34 9.23 -1.36
CA ASN A 70 -9.28 10.12 -0.67
C ASN A 70 -10.76 9.84 -0.99
N ASN A 71 -11.06 9.40 -2.22
CA ASN A 71 -12.40 8.91 -2.61
C ASN A 71 -12.68 7.49 -2.09
N MET A 72 -11.74 6.97 -1.29
CA MET A 72 -11.73 5.66 -0.70
C MET A 72 -11.63 4.50 -1.69
N SER A 73 -11.35 4.71 -2.97
CA SER A 73 -11.00 3.57 -3.85
C SER A 73 -9.71 2.91 -3.36
N ILE A 74 -9.65 1.58 -3.48
CA ILE A 74 -8.51 0.76 -3.07
C ILE A 74 -7.89 0.03 -4.25
N SER A 75 -6.56 0.00 -4.27
CA SER A 75 -5.80 -0.91 -5.14
C SER A 75 -4.87 -1.79 -4.31
N LEU A 76 -4.81 -3.08 -4.62
CA LEU A 76 -3.83 -4.01 -4.08
C LEU A 76 -2.74 -4.28 -5.10
N VAL A 77 -1.49 -4.31 -4.62
CA VAL A 77 -0.31 -4.53 -5.45
C VAL A 77 0.52 -5.66 -4.86
N ASP A 78 0.74 -6.71 -5.66
CA ASP A 78 1.60 -7.83 -5.28
C ASP A 78 3.08 -7.49 -5.55
N VAL A 79 3.77 -7.04 -4.51
CA VAL A 79 5.20 -6.73 -4.60
C VAL A 79 6.11 -7.95 -4.52
N SER A 80 5.56 -9.16 -4.34
CA SER A 80 6.33 -10.41 -4.30
C SER A 80 6.42 -11.12 -5.65
N SER A 81 5.48 -10.85 -6.57
CA SER A 81 5.46 -11.46 -7.91
C SER A 81 6.79 -11.29 -8.65
N PRO A 82 7.38 -12.32 -9.27
CA PRO A 82 8.60 -12.19 -10.06
C PRO A 82 8.35 -11.35 -11.33
N ASP A 83 7.15 -11.43 -11.90
CA ASP A 83 6.73 -10.58 -13.01
C ASP A 83 6.15 -9.27 -12.47
N LYS A 84 6.79 -8.16 -12.82
CA LYS A 84 6.42 -6.80 -12.42
C LYS A 84 5.63 -6.05 -13.51
N HIS A 85 5.36 -6.69 -14.64
CA HIS A 85 4.63 -6.10 -15.75
C HIS A 85 3.13 -6.36 -15.60
N VAL A 86 2.38 -5.30 -15.31
CA VAL A 86 0.92 -5.37 -15.12
C VAL A 86 0.19 -5.85 -16.38
N GLU A 87 0.72 -5.55 -17.58
CA GLU A 87 0.16 -5.99 -18.86
C GLU A 87 0.21 -7.52 -19.03
N SER A 88 1.28 -8.15 -18.53
CA SER A 88 1.49 -9.61 -18.58
C SER A 88 0.89 -10.33 -17.38
N ASN A 89 0.72 -9.63 -16.25
CA ASN A 89 0.17 -10.15 -15.01
C ASN A 89 -0.90 -9.22 -14.42
N PRO A 90 -2.18 -9.33 -14.85
CA PRO A 90 -3.26 -8.49 -14.33
C PRO A 90 -3.51 -8.64 -12.82
N GLN A 91 -3.18 -9.79 -12.23
CA GLN A 91 -3.32 -10.05 -10.79
C GLN A 91 -2.27 -9.32 -9.94
N LEU A 92 -1.24 -8.78 -10.58
CA LEU A 92 -0.22 -7.94 -9.95
C LEU A 92 -0.85 -6.69 -9.33
N TRP A 93 -1.89 -6.15 -9.95
CA TRP A 93 -2.49 -4.87 -9.58
C TRP A 93 -4.01 -4.91 -9.69
N GLU A 94 -4.67 -5.15 -8.57
CA GLU A 94 -6.13 -5.33 -8.51
C GLU A 94 -6.79 -4.07 -7.95
N ASN A 95 -7.86 -3.60 -8.60
CA ASN A 95 -8.69 -2.51 -8.07
C ASN A 95 -9.94 -3.11 -7.40
N ILE A 96 -10.08 -2.94 -6.09
CA ILE A 96 -11.09 -3.67 -5.30
C ILE A 96 -12.41 -2.91 -5.19
N ALA A 97 -12.50 -1.62 -5.55
CA ALA A 97 -13.81 -0.97 -5.60
C ALA A 97 -13.89 0.35 -6.39
N GLY A 98 -14.75 0.34 -7.41
CA GLY A 98 -15.65 1.45 -7.73
C GLY A 98 -17.06 1.17 -7.16
N LYS A 99 -17.61 2.11 -6.37
CA LYS A 99 -19.01 2.20 -5.88
C LYS A 99 -19.74 0.89 -5.49
N GLY A 100 -19.81 0.58 -4.18
CA GLY A 100 -20.80 -0.37 -3.64
C GLY A 100 -20.29 -1.22 -2.48
N HIS A 101 -19.44 -2.21 -2.77
CA HIS A 101 -18.87 -3.15 -1.79
C HIS A 101 -17.88 -2.51 -0.79
N PHE A 102 -17.45 -1.29 -1.09
CA PHE A 102 -16.42 -0.60 -0.35
C PHE A 102 -16.82 -0.18 1.08
N ARG A 103 -18.07 0.26 1.29
CA ARG A 103 -18.54 0.69 2.61
C ARG A 103 -18.42 -0.42 3.64
N THR A 104 -18.71 -1.66 3.24
CA THR A 104 -18.62 -2.83 4.12
C THR A 104 -17.16 -3.21 4.40
N LEU A 105 -16.28 -3.19 3.40
CA LEU A 105 -14.84 -3.46 3.58
C LEU A 105 -14.17 -2.43 4.50
N VAL A 106 -14.47 -1.14 4.32
CA VAL A 106 -13.98 -0.09 5.22
C VAL A 106 -14.63 -0.17 6.58
N SER A 107 -15.94 -0.37 6.69
CA SER A 107 -16.58 -0.60 7.99
C SER A 107 -15.94 -1.77 8.74
N ASN A 108 -15.61 -2.87 8.07
CA ASN A 108 -14.96 -4.03 8.67
C ASN A 108 -13.49 -3.75 9.04
N LEU A 109 -12.74 -3.08 8.18
CA LEU A 109 -11.34 -2.74 8.44
C LEU A 109 -11.22 -1.73 9.59
N TRP A 110 -12.05 -0.68 9.58
CA TRP A 110 -12.08 0.33 10.63
C TRP A 110 -12.71 -0.20 11.92
N SER A 111 -13.70 -1.08 11.89
CA SER A 111 -14.20 -1.72 13.11
C SER A 111 -13.19 -2.68 13.75
N SER A 112 -12.31 -3.30 12.95
CA SER A 112 -11.18 -4.10 13.45
C SER A 112 -10.09 -3.21 14.10
N ILE A 113 -9.84 -2.02 13.54
CA ILE A 113 -8.84 -1.06 14.04
C ILE A 113 -9.36 -0.22 15.22
N ALA A 114 -10.64 0.14 15.24
CA ALA A 114 -11.24 1.08 16.21
C ALA A 114 -11.70 0.44 17.54
N GLY A 115 -11.33 -0.81 17.81
CA GLY A 115 -11.44 -1.39 19.15
C GLY A 115 -12.87 -1.61 19.65
N ARG A 116 -13.46 -2.76 19.32
CA ARG A 116 -14.35 -3.41 20.31
C ARG A 116 -13.46 -4.08 21.35
N THR A 117 -13.38 -3.46 22.52
CA THR A 117 -12.81 -3.94 23.77
C THR A 117 -13.52 -5.20 24.30
N GLY A 118 -13.44 -6.32 23.58
CA GLY A 118 -14.19 -7.54 23.98
C GLY A 118 -13.69 -8.90 23.51
N LEU A 119 -12.67 -8.99 22.66
CA LEU A 119 -12.09 -10.28 22.29
C LEU A 119 -10.57 -10.22 22.45
N LYS A 120 -10.06 -11.10 23.31
CA LYS A 120 -8.64 -11.34 23.59
C LYS A 120 -7.91 -11.79 22.32
N SER A 121 -7.61 -10.88 21.40
CA SER A 121 -6.50 -11.07 20.48
C SER A 121 -5.24 -10.81 21.28
N HIS A 122 -4.56 -11.89 21.67
CA HIS A 122 -3.24 -11.82 22.27
C HIS A 122 -2.33 -11.01 21.34
N ILE A 123 -2.05 -9.77 21.73
CA ILE A 123 -0.98 -8.98 21.13
C ILE A 123 0.30 -9.73 21.49
N VAL A 124 0.88 -10.44 20.52
CA VAL A 124 2.17 -11.09 20.71
C VAL A 124 3.23 -9.97 20.70
N HIS A 125 3.64 -9.63 21.91
CA HIS A 125 4.70 -8.73 22.31
C HIS A 125 5.83 -8.58 21.25
N CYS A 126 6.00 -7.38 20.66
CA CYS A 126 7.28 -6.99 20.06
C CYS A 126 8.21 -6.61 21.20
N GLN A 127 9.08 -7.53 21.64
CA GLN A 127 10.21 -7.15 22.49
C GLN A 127 11.13 -6.23 21.68
N VAL A 128 11.25 -4.99 22.13
CA VAL A 128 12.39 -4.15 21.78
C VAL A 128 13.62 -4.79 22.42
N LEU A 129 14.52 -5.35 21.60
CA LEU A 129 15.89 -5.64 22.02
C LEU A 129 16.63 -4.30 22.12
N GLN A 130 16.71 -3.74 23.32
CA GLN A 130 17.75 -2.77 23.65
C GLN A 130 19.05 -3.56 23.84
N ALA A 131 20.12 -3.09 23.19
CA ALA A 131 21.50 -3.46 23.50
C ALA A 131 22.04 -2.57 24.62
#